data_AF-A0AA38NYJ1-F1
#
_entry.id   AF-A0AA38NYJ1-F1
#
_cell.length_a   1.000
_cell.length_b   1.000
_cell.length_c   1.000
_cell.angle_alpha   90.00
_cell.angle_beta   90.00
_cell.angle_gamma   90.00
#
_symmetry.space_group_name_H-M   'P 1'
#
loop_
_entity.id
_entity.type
_entity.pdbx_description
1 polymer ?
#
loop_
_entity_poly.entity_id
_entity_poly.type
_entity_poly.pdbx_seq_one_letter_code
_entity_poly.pdbx_strand_id
1 'polypeptide(L)'
;VNVSWVPGHKGVEGNERADQEAKRAATTRSSPKRTLSAQLRSALPRSRTAAVRVFRQKLESRHDEQWSRSPRYQKFRDIDPSTATIASRRYWKLSRDLPRK
;
A
#
# COMPACT_ATOMS: atom_id res chain seq x y z
N VAL A 1 23.73 -15.71 27.68
CA VAL A 1 22.67 -15.88 26.64
C VAL A 1 23.37 -16.14 25.33
N ASN A 2 22.97 -17.19 24.59
CA ASN A 2 23.48 -17.45 23.25
C ASN A 2 22.40 -17.04 22.23
N VAL A 3 22.78 -16.38 21.14
CA VAL A 3 21.86 -15.84 20.12
C VAL A 3 22.21 -16.47 18.79
N SER A 4 21.20 -16.98 18.09
CA SER A 4 21.37 -17.65 16.79
C SER A 4 20.48 -17.01 15.74
N TRP A 5 21.02 -16.84 14.53
CA TRP A 5 20.25 -16.43 13.36
C TRP A 5 19.51 -17.63 12.78
N VAL A 6 18.20 -17.49 12.57
CA VAL A 6 17.35 -18.53 12.01
C VAL A 6 16.85 -18.07 10.65
N PRO A 7 16.86 -18.92 9.62
CA PRO A 7 16.33 -18.56 8.32
C PRO A 7 14.83 -18.26 8.37
N GLY A 8 14.42 -17.18 7.72
CA GLY A 8 13.01 -16.82 7.60
C GLY A 8 12.21 -17.80 6.75
N HIS A 9 10.91 -17.91 7.03
CA HIS A 9 9.95 -18.73 6.26
C HIS A 9 10.30 -20.23 6.13
N LYS A 10 11.05 -20.78 7.09
CA LYS A 10 11.47 -22.19 7.11
C LYS A 10 10.63 -23.11 8.01
N GLY A 11 9.47 -22.67 8.52
CA GLY A 11 8.64 -23.57 9.33
C GLY A 11 9.07 -23.70 10.80
N VAL A 12 10.00 -22.86 11.29
CA VAL A 12 10.51 -23.00 12.67
C VAL A 12 9.42 -22.58 13.64
N GLU A 13 8.78 -23.56 14.26
CA GLU A 13 7.57 -23.40 15.07
C GLU A 13 7.65 -22.25 16.08
N GLY A 14 8.74 -22.15 16.84
CA GLY A 14 8.93 -21.06 17.82
C GLY A 14 8.98 -19.67 17.18
N ASN A 15 9.65 -19.54 16.03
CA ASN A 15 9.71 -18.28 15.28
C ASN A 15 8.36 -17.94 14.64
N GLU A 16 7.64 -18.94 14.14
CA GLU A 16 6.31 -18.73 13.55
C GLU A 16 5.27 -18.32 14.60
N ARG A 17 5.28 -18.94 15.79
CA ARG A 17 4.44 -18.51 16.91
C ARG A 17 4.77 -17.07 17.32
N ALA A 18 6.05 -16.72 17.39
CA ALA A 18 6.46 -15.35 17.69
C ALA A 18 5.99 -14.34 16.63
N ASP A 19 6.12 -14.67 15.34
CA ASP A 19 5.64 -13.83 14.23
C ASP A 19 4.12 -13.68 14.23
N GLN A 20 3.37 -14.75 14.53
CA GLN A 20 1.91 -14.69 14.67
C GLN A 20 1.48 -13.75 15.81
N GLU A 21 2.11 -13.85 16.98
CA GLU A 21 1.84 -12.94 18.10
C GLU A 21 2.25 -11.50 17.78
N ALA A 22 3.38 -11.29 17.11
CA ALA A 22 3.79 -9.97 16.64
C ALA A 22 2.76 -9.36 15.66
N LYS A 23 2.24 -10.17 14.73
CA LYS A 23 1.17 -9.75 13.79
C LYS A 23 -0.12 -9.40 14.54
N ARG A 24 -0.56 -10.23 15.49
CA ARG A 24 -1.72 -9.95 16.36
C ARG A 24 -1.54 -8.66 17.14
N ALA A 25 -0.32 -8.42 17.64
CA ALA A 25 0.02 -7.23 18.39
C ALA A 25 -0.02 -5.96 17.53
N ALA A 26 0.37 -6.07 16.27
CA ALA A 26 0.35 -4.97 15.31
C ALA A 26 -1.06 -4.62 14.79
N THR A 27 -1.99 -5.57 14.75
CA THR A 27 -3.33 -5.37 14.14
C THR A 27 -4.44 -5.06 15.14
N THR A 28 -4.49 -5.74 16.28
CA THR A 28 -5.73 -5.78 17.08
C THR A 28 -5.53 -5.54 18.58
N ARG A 29 -4.39 -5.91 19.17
CA ARG A 29 -4.21 -5.89 20.63
C ARG A 29 -2.82 -5.43 21.03
N SER A 30 -2.69 -4.41 21.87
CA SER A 30 -1.43 -4.06 22.51
C SER A 30 -1.53 -4.32 24.02
N SER A 31 -0.42 -4.63 24.67
CA SER A 31 -0.38 -4.70 26.13
C SER A 31 -0.70 -3.33 26.75
N PRO A 32 -1.19 -3.28 28.00
CA PRO A 32 -1.40 -2.02 28.70
C PRO A 32 -0.13 -1.15 28.72
N LYS A 33 -0.26 0.17 28.54
CA LYS A 33 0.91 1.08 28.49
C LYS A 33 1.88 0.93 29.66
N ARG A 34 1.39 0.59 30.86
CA ARG A 34 2.23 0.38 32.06
C ARG A 34 3.21 -0.79 31.91
N THR A 35 2.85 -1.81 31.13
CA THR A 35 3.69 -3.01 30.92
C THR A 35 4.59 -2.88 29.69
N LEU A 36 4.42 -1.83 28.88
CA LEU A 36 5.30 -1.54 27.75
C LEU A 36 6.61 -0.89 28.23
N SER A 37 7.68 -1.08 27.48
CA SER A 37 8.93 -0.36 27.67
C SER A 37 8.70 1.14 27.50
N ALA A 38 9.48 1.98 28.18
CA ALA A 38 9.27 3.44 28.22
C ALA A 38 9.15 4.05 26.81
N GLN A 39 9.92 3.54 25.84
CA GLN A 39 9.93 3.98 24.44
C GLN A 39 8.61 3.72 23.71
N LEU A 40 7.84 2.71 24.13
CA LEU A 40 6.58 2.29 23.51
C LEU A 40 5.33 2.82 24.26
N ARG A 41 5.52 3.63 25.30
CA ARG A 41 4.41 4.24 26.06
C ARG A 41 3.80 5.45 25.36
N SER A 42 4.61 6.14 24.55
CA SER A 42 4.19 7.23 23.68
C SER A 42 3.78 6.72 22.30
N ALA A 43 3.01 7.54 21.56
CA ALA A 43 2.71 7.24 20.18
C ALA A 43 4.00 7.19 19.35
N LEU A 44 4.11 6.17 18.50
CA LEU A 44 5.22 6.06 17.56
C LEU A 44 5.10 7.15 16.49
N PRO A 45 6.24 7.68 15.99
CA PRO A 45 6.24 8.57 14.84
C PRO A 45 5.56 7.91 13.64
N ARG A 46 4.85 8.71 12.84
CA ARG A 46 4.26 8.21 11.60
C ARG A 46 5.37 7.86 10.62
N SER A 47 5.29 6.66 10.05
CA SER A 47 6.18 6.28 8.96
C SER A 47 5.95 7.18 7.74
N ARG A 48 7.03 7.82 7.27
CA ARG A 48 7.01 8.65 6.05
C ARG A 48 6.54 7.87 4.84
N THR A 49 7.01 6.63 4.67
CA THR A 49 6.63 5.77 3.54
C THR A 49 5.16 5.39 3.61
N ALA A 50 4.64 5.08 4.79
CA ALA A 50 3.22 4.81 4.98
C ALA A 50 2.34 6.03 4.64
N ALA A 51 2.73 7.23 5.12
CA ALA A 51 2.01 8.46 4.82
C ALA A 51 1.97 8.76 3.32
N VAL A 52 3.11 8.63 2.63
CA VAL A 52 3.20 8.82 1.17
C VAL A 52 2.35 7.79 0.43
N ARG A 53 2.37 6.52 0.85
CA ARG A 53 1.57 5.46 0.23
C ARG A 53 0.07 5.74 0.33
N VAL A 54 -0.42 6.12 1.51
CA VAL A 54 -1.82 6.49 1.72
C VAL A 54 -2.21 7.68 0.85
N PHE A 55 -1.35 8.70 0.77
CA PHE A 55 -1.63 9.86 -0.07
C PHE A 55 -1.67 9.51 -1.57
N ARG A 56 -0.72 8.70 -2.05
CA ARG A 56 -0.71 8.21 -3.44
C ARG A 56 -1.97 7.41 -3.76
N GLN A 57 -2.40 6.52 -2.87
CA GLN A 57 -3.62 5.75 -3.06
C GLN A 57 -4.86 6.67 -3.22
N LYS A 58 -4.96 7.72 -2.41
CA LYS A 58 -6.04 8.73 -2.55
C LYS A 58 -5.98 9.45 -3.90
N LEU A 59 -4.79 9.80 -4.38
CA LEU A 59 -4.60 10.42 -5.69
C LEU A 59 -5.02 9.48 -6.82
N GLU A 60 -4.64 8.20 -6.75
CA GLU A 60 -5.03 7.19 -7.73
C GLU A 60 -6.55 7.01 -7.77
N SER A 61 -7.21 6.89 -6.61
CA SER A 61 -8.68 6.79 -6.56
C SER A 61 -9.37 8.02 -7.16
N ARG A 62 -8.91 9.23 -6.84
CA ARG A 62 -9.46 10.47 -7.40
C ARG A 62 -9.22 10.55 -8.91
N HIS A 63 -8.03 10.17 -9.35
CA HIS A 63 -7.68 10.11 -10.76
C HIS A 63 -8.61 9.14 -11.50
N ASP A 64 -8.86 7.96 -10.94
CA ASP A 64 -9.74 6.95 -11.54
C ASP A 64 -11.19 7.44 -11.66
N GLU A 65 -11.69 8.11 -10.62
CA GLU A 65 -13.00 8.76 -10.64
C GLU A 65 -13.07 9.84 -11.74
N GLN A 66 -12.05 10.69 -11.85
CA GLN A 66 -12.03 11.75 -12.85
C GLN A 66 -11.89 11.20 -14.27
N TRP A 67 -11.02 10.21 -14.48
CA TRP A 67 -10.82 9.57 -15.78
C TRP A 67 -12.10 8.89 -16.25
N SER A 68 -12.75 8.12 -15.38
CA SER A 68 -13.99 7.40 -15.70
C SER A 68 -15.15 8.32 -16.11
N ARG A 69 -15.20 9.54 -15.57
CA ARG A 69 -16.18 10.57 -15.95
C ARG A 69 -15.83 11.33 -17.23
N SER A 70 -14.62 11.17 -17.76
CA SER A 70 -14.18 11.95 -18.91
C SER A 70 -14.79 11.42 -20.23
N PRO A 71 -15.12 12.31 -21.19
CA PRO A 71 -15.54 11.89 -22.53
C PRO A 71 -14.49 11.04 -23.25
N ARG A 72 -13.21 11.21 -22.89
CA ARG A 72 -12.09 10.46 -23.47
C ARG A 72 -12.13 8.99 -23.05
N TYR A 73 -12.37 8.73 -21.78
CA TYR A 73 -12.53 7.37 -21.28
C TYR A 73 -13.74 6.68 -21.91
N GLN A 74 -14.87 7.38 -22.07
CA GLN A 74 -16.06 6.82 -22.72
C GLN A 74 -15.75 6.26 -24.11
N LYS A 75 -14.90 6.95 -24.88
CA LYS A 75 -14.44 6.53 -26.21
C LYS A 75 -13.32 5.47 -26.18
N PHE A 76 -12.51 5.47 -25.12
CA PHE A 76 -11.32 4.61 -25.02
C PHE A 76 -11.60 3.26 -24.35
N ARG A 77 -12.70 3.13 -23.60
CA ARG A 77 -13.00 1.92 -22.81
C ARG A 77 -13.09 0.65 -23.65
N ASP A 78 -13.56 0.76 -24.89
CA ASP A 78 -13.76 -0.38 -25.79
C ASP A 78 -12.42 -0.86 -26.39
N ILE A 79 -11.39 -0.02 -26.34
CA ILE A 79 -10.03 -0.30 -26.83
C ILE A 79 -9.17 -0.88 -25.70
N ASP A 80 -9.38 -0.43 -24.45
CA ASP A 80 -8.61 -0.89 -23.30
C ASP A 80 -9.52 -1.12 -22.08
N PRO A 81 -9.80 -2.39 -21.71
CA PRO A 81 -10.62 -2.73 -20.55
C PRO A 81 -9.85 -2.67 -19.22
N SER A 82 -8.59 -2.19 -19.21
CA SER A 82 -7.82 -2.07 -17.97
C SER A 82 -8.39 -1.02 -17.01
N THR A 83 -7.93 -1.07 -15.75
CA THR A 83 -8.35 -0.09 -14.73
C THR A 83 -8.03 1.33 -15.17
N ALA A 84 -8.82 2.31 -14.69
CA ALA A 84 -8.74 3.70 -15.13
C ALA A 84 -7.32 4.31 -15.05
N THR A 85 -6.54 3.97 -14.02
CA THR A 85 -5.13 4.41 -13.90
C THR A 85 -4.25 3.84 -15.01
N ILE A 86 -4.46 2.58 -15.41
CA ILE A 86 -3.67 1.95 -16.48
C ILE A 86 -4.13 2.47 -17.85
N ALA A 87 -5.44 2.52 -18.06
CA ALA A 87 -6.06 2.99 -19.30
C ALA A 87 -5.70 4.45 -19.61
N SER A 88 -5.72 5.34 -18.61
CA SER A 88 -5.34 6.76 -18.78
C SER A 88 -3.88 6.95 -19.21
N ARG A 89 -2.94 6.21 -18.61
CA ARG A 89 -1.51 6.27 -18.96
C ARG A 89 -1.28 5.78 -20.39
N ARG A 90 -1.98 4.72 -20.77
CA ARG A 90 -1.92 4.17 -22.14
C ARG A 90 -2.56 5.13 -23.15
N TYR A 91 -3.71 5.71 -22.83
CA TYR A 91 -4.32 6.76 -23.64
C TYR A 91 -3.36 7.94 -23.83
N TRP A 92 -2.73 8.43 -22.76
CA TRP A 92 -1.74 9.52 -22.87
C TRP A 92 -0.56 9.11 -23.76
N LYS A 93 -0.02 7.89 -23.58
CA LYS A 93 1.08 7.38 -24.41
C LYS A 93 0.70 7.28 -25.89
N LEU A 94 -0.52 6.87 -26.21
CA LEU A 94 -1.02 6.77 -27.59
C LEU A 94 -1.32 8.14 -28.20
N SER A 95 -1.83 9.07 -27.40
CA SER A 95 -2.27 10.39 -27.88
C SER A 95 -1.16 11.44 -27.92
N ARG A 96 -0.05 11.26 -27.21
CA ARG A 96 1.03 12.25 -27.15
C ARG A 96 1.70 12.50 -28.51
N ASP A 97 1.76 11.48 -29.36
CA ASP A 97 2.48 11.47 -30.64
C ASP A 97 1.54 11.77 -31.83
N LEU A 98 0.23 11.94 -31.58
CA LEU A 98 -0.74 12.31 -32.61
C LEU A 98 -0.68 13.83 -32.87
N PRO A 99 -0.77 14.28 -34.13
CA PRO A 99 -0.81 15.69 -34.45
C PRO A 99 -2.05 16.33 -33.83
N ARG A 100 -1.84 17.37 -33.02
CA ARG A 100 -2.93 18.16 -32.45
C ARG A 100 -3.44 19.10 -33.55
N LYS A 101 -4.75 19.02 -33.84
CA LYS A 101 -5.45 19.99 -34.68
C LYS A 101 -5.74 21.26 -33.89
#